data_AF-A0A085LIA5-F1
#
_entry.id   AF-A0A085LIA5-F1
#
_cell.length_a   1.000
_cell.length_b   1.000
_cell.length_c   1.000
_cell.angle_alpha   90.00
_cell.angle_beta   90.00
_cell.angle_gamma   90.00
#
_symmetry.space_group_name_H-M   'P 1'
#
loop_
_entity.id
_entity.type
_entity.pdbx_description
1 polymer ?
#
loop_
_entity_poly.entity_id
_entity_poly.type
_entity_poly.pdbx_seq_one_letter_code
_entity_poly.pdbx_strand_id
1 'polypeptide(L)' 'MVHPNQWRFIPGKENPADVLSRGTTAEKLGRSLWFSGPSFLAKNPSAWPVEPPGLENVPIEDLEM' A
#
# COMPACT_ATOMS: atom_id res chain seq x y z
N MET A 1 -4.69 12.43 15.23
CA MET A 1 -3.88 11.29 15.70
C MET A 1 -4.27 10.09 14.86
N VAL A 2 -3.32 9.37 14.27
CA VAL A 2 -3.61 8.12 13.55
C VAL A 2 -3.64 6.98 14.57
N HIS A 3 -4.66 6.14 14.52
CA HIS A 3 -4.70 4.94 15.34
C HIS A 3 -4.06 3.78 14.56
N PRO A 4 -3.23 2.93 15.19
CA PRO A 4 -2.59 1.81 14.50
C PRO A 4 -3.56 0.89 13.75
N ASN A 5 -4.78 0.73 14.26
CA ASN A 5 -5.86 -0.03 13.62
C ASN A 5 -6.41 0.58 12.31
N GLN A 6 -5.96 1.76 11.91
CA GLN A 6 -6.32 2.40 10.63
C GLN A 6 -5.36 2.03 9.50
N TRP A 7 -4.21 1.44 9.83
CA TRP A 7 -3.20 1.02 8.86
C TRP A 7 -3.69 -0.25 8.16
N ARG A 8 -3.42 -0.34 6.86
CA ARG A 8 -3.83 -1.47 6.04
C ARG A 8 -2.69 -1.91 5.13
N PHE A 9 -2.61 -3.20 4.89
CA PHE A 9 -1.70 -3.76 3.92
C PHE A 9 -2.05 -3.30 2.49
N ILE A 10 -1.04 -2.85 1.75
CA ILE A 10 -1.15 -2.56 0.31
C ILE A 10 -0.20 -3.51 -0.43
N PRO A 11 -0.69 -4.29 -1.41
CA PRO A 11 0.18 -5.11 -2.25
C PRO A 11 1.27 -4.29 -2.92
N GLY A 12 2.51 -4.77 -2.98
CA GLY A 12 3.66 -4.00 -3.48
C GLY A 12 3.44 -3.34 -4.85
N LYS A 13 2.76 -4.01 -5.79
CA LYS A 13 2.44 -3.45 -7.12
C LYS A 13 1.51 -2.23 -7.07
N GLU A 14 0.68 -2.14 -6.04
CA GLU A 14 -0.25 -1.04 -5.81
C GLU A 14 0.31 -0.02 -4.81
N ASN A 15 1.50 -0.27 -4.23
CA ASN A 15 2.16 0.65 -3.32
C ASN A 15 3.06 1.60 -4.12
N PRO A 16 2.75 2.90 -4.21
CA PRO A 16 3.59 3.85 -4.92
C PRO A 16 5.04 3.89 -4.41
N ALA A 17 5.25 3.69 -3.10
CA ALA A 17 6.58 3.71 -2.50
C ALA A 17 7.49 2.58 -2.98
N ASP A 18 6.92 1.44 -3.37
CA ASP A 18 7.65 0.29 -3.89
C ASP A 18 8.37 0.63 -5.22
N VAL A 19 7.83 1.58 -5.99
CA VAL A 19 8.43 2.03 -7.27
C VAL A 19 9.79 2.69 -7.05
N LEU A 20 9.93 3.50 -6.00
CA LEU A 20 11.18 4.17 -5.69
C LEU A 20 12.13 3.27 -4.90
N SER A 21 11.62 2.50 -3.94
CA SER A 21 12.47 1.66 -3.08
C SER A 21 13.16 0.53 -3.85
N ARG A 22 12.55 -0.02 -4.91
CA ARG A 22 13.19 -1.00 -5.80
C ARG A 22 14.22 -0.40 -6.76
N GLY A 23 14.20 0.91 -6.93
CA GLY A 23 14.95 1.61 -7.96
C GLY A 23 14.24 1.57 -9.32
N THR A 24 14.07 2.73 -9.93
CA THR A 24 13.47 2.88 -11.26
C THR A 24 14.15 3.99 -12.05
N THR A 25 13.92 4.05 -13.36
CA THR A 25 14.40 5.16 -14.20
C THR A 25 13.41 6.33 -14.14
N ALA A 26 13.88 7.55 -14.43
CA ALA A 26 13.02 8.74 -14.46
C ALA A 26 11.83 8.59 -15.44
N GLU A 27 12.06 7.99 -16.61
CA GLU A 27 11.00 7.72 -17.58
C GLU A 27 9.94 6.77 -17.02
N LYS A 28 10.36 5.67 -16.38
CA LYS A 28 9.44 4.70 -15.77
C LYS A 28 8.71 5.30 -14.57
N LEU A 29 9.38 6.13 -13.76
CA LEU A 29 8.77 6.86 -12.66
C LEU A 29 7.63 7.76 -13.15
N GLY A 30 7.85 8.50 -14.24
CA GLY A 30 6.83 9.39 -14.83
C GLY A 30 5.58 8.66 -15.35
N ARG A 31 5.66 7.35 -15.60
CA ARG A 31 4.52 6.51 -16.02
C ARG A 31 3.98 5.62 -14.89
N SER A 32 4.52 5.72 -13.68
CA SER A 32 4.17 4.87 -12.55
C SER A 32 2.99 5.42 -11.73
N LEU A 33 2.56 4.63 -10.74
CA LEU A 33 1.56 5.01 -9.75
C LEU A 33 2.08 6.06 -8.74
N TRP A 34 3.36 6.47 -8.79
CA TRP A 34 3.94 7.45 -7.86
C TRP A 34 3.16 8.77 -7.80
N PHE A 35 2.80 9.31 -8.96
CA PHE A 35 2.14 10.62 -9.05
C PHE A 35 0.61 10.53 -9.10
N SER A 36 0.06 9.41 -9.56
CA SER A 36 -1.40 9.22 -9.67
C SER A 36 -2.01 8.51 -8.47
N GLY A 37 -1.20 7.78 -7.68
CA GLY A 37 -1.68 6.90 -6.64
C GLY A 37 -2.41 5.66 -7.17
N PRO A 38 -2.72 4.70 -6.30
CA PRO A 38 -3.46 3.51 -6.69
C PRO A 38 -4.94 3.81 -6.92
N SER A 39 -5.50 3.20 -7.97
CA SER A 39 -6.86 3.49 -8.44
C SER A 39 -7.97 3.13 -7.44
N PHE A 40 -7.70 2.18 -6.52
CA PHE A 40 -8.71 1.73 -5.55
C PHE A 40 -9.03 2.80 -4.50
N LEU A 41 -8.13 3.75 -4.22
CA LEU A 41 -8.37 4.81 -3.25
C LEU A 41 -9.51 5.75 -3.67
N ALA A 42 -9.76 5.87 -4.97
CA ALA A 42 -10.89 6.63 -5.50
C ALA A 42 -12.23 5.85 -5.46
N LYS A 43 -12.19 4.56 -5.11
CA LYS A 43 -13.37 3.68 -5.05
C LYS A 43 -13.87 3.56 -3.62
N ASN A 44 -15.05 2.94 -3.48
CA ASN A 44 -15.59 2.60 -2.16
C ASN A 44 -14.59 1.73 -1.37
N PRO A 45 -14.47 1.88 -0.03
CA PRO A 45 -13.61 1.04 0.81
C PRO A 45 -13.82 -0.47 0.65
N SER A 46 -15.00 -0.91 0.21
CA SER A 46 -15.27 -2.32 -0.11
C SER A 46 -14.45 -2.86 -1.29
N ALA A 47 -13.92 -1.98 -2.14
CA ALA A 47 -13.07 -2.32 -3.29
C ALA A 47 -11.57 -2.20 -2.97
N TRP A 48 -11.21 -1.87 -1.72
CA TRP A 48 -9.82 -1.78 -1.31
C TRP A 48 -9.22 -3.19 -1.15
N PRO A 49 -7.89 -3.34 -1.28
CA PRO A 49 -7.24 -4.62 -1.03
C PRO A 49 -7.62 -5.17 0.34
N VAL A 50 -8.00 -6.45 0.35
CA VAL A 50 -8.16 -7.23 1.59
C VAL A 50 -6.78 -7.61 2.12
N GLU A 51 -6.68 -7.64 3.44
CA GLU A 51 -5.46 -8.08 4.10
C GLU A 51 -5.17 -9.54 3.74
N PRO A 52 -3.90 -9.89 3.52
CA PRO A 52 -3.53 -11.26 3.23
C PRO A 52 -3.94 -12.18 4.40
N PRO A 53 -4.39 -13.41 4.10
CA PRO A 53 -4.75 -14.37 5.13
C PRO A 53 -3.55 -14.64 6.04
N GLY A 54 -3.76 -14.59 7.36
CA GLY A 54 -2.72 -14.81 8.36
C GLY A 54 -2.29 -13.58 9.16
N LEU A 55 -2.77 -12.37 8.84
CA LEU A 55 -2.55 -11.17 9.66
C LEU A 55 -3.57 -11.01 10.81
N GLU A 56 -4.61 -11.84 10.84
CA GLU A 56 -5.79 -11.71 11.71
C GLU A 56 -5.48 -11.83 13.22
N ASN A 57 -4.31 -12.38 13.57
CA ASN A 57 -3.89 -12.61 14.96
C ASN A 57 -2.46 -12.14 15.25
N VAL A 58 -1.87 -11.32 14.37
CA VAL A 58 -0.55 -10.72 14.64
C VAL A 58 -0.78 -9.50 15.55
N PRO A 59 -0.17 -9.45 16.75
CA PRO A 59 -0.23 -8.26 17.60
C PRO A 59 0.17 -7.03 16.80
N ILE A 60 -0.52 -5.90 17.02
CA ILE A 60 -0.25 -4.67 16.24
C ILE A 60 1.20 -4.22 16.47
N GLU A 61 1.78 -4.55 17.63
CA GLU A 61 3.19 -4.30 17.93
C GLU A 61 4.16 -5.11 17.05
N ASP A 62 3.75 -6.29 16.58
CA ASP A 62 4.56 -7.20 15.77
C ASP A 62 4.34 -7.01 14.25
N LEU A 63 3.38 -6.15 13.87
CA LEU A 63 3.27 -5.61 12.50
C LEU A 63 4.36 -4.55 12.29
N GLU A 64 5.63 -4.96 12.32
CA GLU A 64 6.73 -4.05 12.00
C GLU A 64 6.62 -3.56 10.55
N MET A 65 6.71 -2.23 10.38
CA MET A 65 6.81 -1.54 9.09
C MET A 65 8.16 -1.73 8.42
#